data_AF-A0A401PPP4-F1
#
_entry.id   AF-A0A401PPP4-F1
#
_cell.length_a   1.000
_cell.length_b   1.000
_cell.length_c   1.000
_cell.angle_alpha   90.00
_cell.angle_beta   90.00
_cell.angle_gamma   90.00
#
_symmetry.space_group_name_H-M   'P 1'
#
loop_
_entity.id
_entity.type
_entity.pdbx_description
1 polymer ?
#
loop_
_entity_poly.entity_id
_entity_poly.type
_entity_poly.pdbx_seq_one_letter_code
_entity_poly.pdbx_strand_id
1 'polypeptide(L)'
;MLYLIGLGLGDARDITVKGLEIVRKCSRVYLEAYTSLLTVGKEVLEEFYGRELIIAEREMVEQEADEILKDAVDNDVAFLVVGDPFGATTHSDIVLRAVKAGIQYHVVHNASILNAVGCCGLQVKNF
;
A
#
# COMPACT_ATOMS: atom_id res chain seq x y z
N MET A 1 -7.23 9.23 9.42
CA MET A 1 -6.27 8.13 9.69
C MET A 1 -5.67 7.66 8.37
N LEU A 2 -4.37 7.39 8.32
CA LEU A 2 -3.70 6.83 7.15
C LEU A 2 -3.49 5.31 7.30
N TYR A 3 -3.97 4.51 6.36
CA TYR A 3 -3.75 3.07 6.32
C TYR A 3 -2.76 2.72 5.20
N LEU A 4 -1.61 2.15 5.55
CA LEU A 4 -0.67 1.59 4.57
C LEU A 4 -0.95 0.10 4.42
N ILE A 5 -1.32 -0.36 3.23
CA ILE A 5 -1.82 -1.72 3.03
C ILE A 5 -1.03 -2.40 1.92
N GLY A 6 -0.36 -3.50 2.25
CA GLY A 6 0.31 -4.34 1.28
C GLY A 6 -0.68 -5.17 0.47
N LEU A 7 -0.52 -5.19 -0.85
CA LEU A 7 -1.34 -5.97 -1.78
C LEU A 7 -0.82 -7.39 -2.01
N GLY A 8 0.40 -7.70 -1.58
CA GLY A 8 1.04 -8.98 -1.92
C GLY A 8 1.61 -8.98 -3.35
N LEU A 9 1.88 -10.16 -3.91
CA LEU A 9 2.74 -10.31 -5.10
C LEU A 9 2.03 -10.85 -6.34
N GLY A 10 0.89 -11.51 -6.16
CA GLY A 10 0.04 -12.09 -7.19
C GLY A 10 -1.06 -11.12 -7.57
N ASP A 11 -2.31 -11.56 -7.45
CA ASP A 11 -3.49 -10.87 -7.95
C ASP A 11 -4.25 -10.06 -6.86
N ALA A 12 -5.44 -9.55 -7.20
CA ALA A 12 -6.28 -8.77 -6.29
C ALA A 12 -6.64 -9.50 -4.97
N ARG A 13 -6.49 -10.82 -4.90
CA ARG A 13 -6.85 -11.65 -3.74
C ARG A 13 -5.68 -11.90 -2.79
N ASP A 14 -4.47 -11.53 -3.17
CA ASP A 14 -3.30 -11.63 -2.28
C ASP A 14 -3.35 -10.60 -1.15
N ILE A 15 -4.19 -9.58 -1.27
CA ILE A 15 -4.50 -8.70 -0.16
C ILE A 15 -5.02 -9.52 1.03
N THR A 16 -4.53 -9.19 2.24
CA THR A 16 -5.06 -9.85 3.43
C THR A 16 -6.54 -9.49 3.65
N VAL A 17 -7.28 -10.38 4.32
CA VAL A 17 -8.69 -10.12 4.70
C VAL A 17 -8.82 -8.78 5.44
N LYS A 18 -7.87 -8.49 6.37
CA LYS A 18 -7.82 -7.23 7.10
C LYS A 18 -7.64 -6.03 6.16
N GLY A 19 -6.74 -6.13 5.18
CA GLY A 19 -6.53 -5.09 4.18
C GLY A 19 -7.80 -4.80 3.39
N LEU A 20 -8.44 -5.84 2.87
CA LEU A 20 -9.68 -5.72 2.09
C LEU A 20 -10.82 -5.06 2.88
N GLU A 21 -11.00 -5.45 4.14
CA GLU A 21 -12.02 -4.85 5.02
C GLU A 21 -11.80 -3.36 5.27
N ILE A 22 -10.53 -2.93 5.39
CA ILE A 22 -10.17 -1.52 5.59
C ILE A 22 -10.40 -0.75 4.28
N VAL A 23 -9.92 -1.26 3.14
CA VAL A 23 -10.09 -0.62 1.83
C VAL A 23 -11.55 -0.28 1.55
N ARG A 24 -12.46 -1.21 1.84
CA ARG A 24 -13.91 -1.03 1.65
C ARG A 24 -14.53 0.06 2.52
N LYS A 25 -13.90 0.43 3.65
CA LYS A 25 -14.38 1.43 4.59
C LYS A 25 -13.74 2.80 4.38
N CYS A 26 -12.51 2.85 3.87
CA CYS A 26 -11.79 4.09 3.63
C CYS A 26 -12.52 4.98 2.62
N SER A 27 -12.58 6.29 2.88
CA SER A 27 -13.24 7.26 2.02
C SER A 27 -12.48 7.51 0.71
N ARG A 28 -11.14 7.44 0.77
CA ARG A 28 -10.23 7.51 -0.38
C ARG A 28 -9.25 6.34 -0.36
N VAL A 29 -8.93 5.82 -1.54
CA VAL A 29 -8.01 4.70 -1.71
C VAL A 29 -7.02 5.07 -2.82
N TYR A 30 -5.76 5.25 -2.44
CA TYR A 30 -4.66 5.52 -3.34
C TYR A 30 -3.95 4.22 -3.69
N LEU A 31 -3.59 4.05 -4.96
CA LEU A 31 -2.82 2.92 -5.47
C LEU A 31 -1.47 3.42 -5.98
N GLU A 32 -0.42 3.02 -5.28
CA GLU A 32 0.94 3.21 -5.76
C GLU A 32 1.31 2.05 -6.70
N ALA A 33 1.64 2.38 -7.95
CA ALA A 33 1.85 1.41 -9.02
C ALA A 33 3.22 1.56 -9.74
N TYR A 34 4.16 2.31 -9.17
CA TYR A 34 5.45 2.62 -9.81
C TYR A 34 6.65 1.90 -9.18
N THR A 35 6.52 1.39 -7.96
CA THR A 35 7.58 0.68 -7.23
C THR A 35 7.67 -0.80 -7.62
N SER A 36 6.56 -1.38 -8.09
CA SER A 36 6.52 -2.75 -8.58
C SER A 36 5.43 -2.95 -9.62
N LEU A 37 5.57 -4.01 -10.41
CA LEU A 37 4.61 -4.37 -11.43
C LEU A 37 3.35 -4.95 -10.78
N LEU A 38 2.23 -4.26 -10.99
CA LEU A 38 0.90 -4.83 -10.79
C LEU A 38 0.68 -5.94 -11.83
N THR A 39 0.39 -7.14 -11.36
CA THR A 39 0.13 -8.30 -12.24
C THR A 39 -1.24 -8.21 -12.91
N VAL A 40 -2.13 -7.38 -12.37
CA VAL A 40 -3.49 -7.11 -12.84
C VAL A 40 -3.72 -5.62 -13.02
N GLY A 41 -4.61 -5.23 -13.92
CA GLY A 41 -4.99 -3.84 -14.11
C GLY A 41 -5.72 -3.24 -12.91
N LYS A 42 -5.70 -1.92 -12.79
CA LYS A 42 -6.44 -1.15 -11.78
C LYS A 42 -7.92 -1.54 -11.75
N GLU A 43 -8.51 -1.77 -12.91
CA GLU A 43 -9.94 -2.05 -13.08
C GLU A 43 -10.34 -3.36 -12.38
N VAL A 44 -9.45 -4.37 -12.42
CA VAL A 44 -9.67 -5.67 -11.76
C VAL A 44 -9.64 -5.50 -10.24
N LEU A 45 -8.74 -4.65 -9.73
CA LEU A 45 -8.70 -4.32 -8.31
C LEU A 45 -9.95 -3.57 -7.87
N GLU A 46 -10.38 -2.56 -8.65
CA GLU A 46 -11.59 -1.79 -8.36
C GLU A 46 -12.84 -2.67 -8.31
N GLU A 47 -12.99 -3.58 -9.27
CA GLU A 47 -14.09 -4.55 -9.30
C GLU A 47 -14.08 -5.45 -8.05
N PHE A 48 -12.91 -5.99 -7.69
CA PHE A 48 -12.79 -6.92 -6.56
C PHE A 48 -12.95 -6.22 -5.19
N TYR A 49 -12.39 -5.01 -5.06
CA TYR A 49 -12.44 -4.23 -3.82
C TYR A 49 -13.79 -3.54 -3.63
N GLY A 50 -14.50 -3.22 -4.72
CA GLY A 50 -15.75 -2.46 -4.69
C GLY A 50 -15.53 -0.99 -4.33
N ARG A 51 -14.37 -0.43 -4.72
CA ARG A 51 -13.94 0.94 -4.45
C ARG A 51 -13.17 1.47 -5.66
N GLU A 52 -13.33 2.76 -5.94
CA GLU A 52 -12.48 3.46 -6.91
C GLU A 52 -11.07 3.63 -6.33
N LEU A 53 -10.06 3.45 -7.18
CA LEU A 53 -8.65 3.59 -6.85
C LEU A 53 -8.05 4.81 -7.54
N ILE A 54 -7.41 5.69 -6.76
CA ILE A 54 -6.72 6.86 -7.28
C ILE A 54 -5.26 6.47 -7.51
N ILE A 55 -4.77 6.54 -8.75
CA ILE A 55 -3.36 6.22 -9.03
C ILE A 55 -2.49 7.32 -8.44
N ALA A 56 -1.56 6.92 -7.57
CA ALA A 56 -0.55 7.80 -6.99
C ALA A 56 0.77 7.60 -7.75
N GLU A 57 1.13 8.57 -8.58
CA GLU A 57 2.39 8.56 -9.31
C GLU A 57 3.57 8.89 -8.39
N ARG A 58 4.81 8.63 -8.86
CA ARG A 58 6.02 8.87 -8.07
C ARG A 58 6.12 10.29 -7.53
N GLU A 59 5.78 11.28 -8.34
CA GLU A 59 5.82 12.69 -7.94
C GLU A 59 4.87 12.96 -6.78
N MET A 60 3.65 12.43 -6.85
CA MET A 60 2.67 12.53 -5.77
C MET A 60 3.14 11.84 -4.48
N VAL A 61 3.78 10.68 -4.57
CA VAL A 61 4.20 9.91 -3.38
C VAL A 61 5.47 10.47 -2.75
N GLU A 62 6.43 10.93 -3.55
CA GLU A 62 7.75 11.34 -3.04
C GLU A 62 7.87 12.85 -2.82
N GLN A 63 7.22 13.66 -3.65
CA GLN A 63 7.32 15.12 -3.58
C GLN A 63 6.07 15.72 -2.94
N GLU A 64 4.88 15.26 -3.36
CA GLU A 64 3.59 15.88 -3.00
C GLU A 64 2.76 15.04 -2.03
N ALA A 65 3.42 14.24 -1.18
CA ALA A 65 2.76 13.35 -0.21
C ALA A 65 1.77 14.09 0.72
N ASP A 66 1.96 15.40 0.88
CA ASP A 66 1.08 16.28 1.63
C ASP A 66 -0.37 16.27 1.08
N GLU A 67 -0.59 15.98 -0.20
CA GLU A 67 -1.94 15.83 -0.75
C GLU A 67 -2.66 14.61 -0.19
N ILE A 68 -1.99 13.45 -0.19
CA ILE A 68 -2.52 12.20 0.39
C ILE A 68 -2.77 12.39 1.89
N LEU A 69 -1.87 13.10 2.58
CA LEU A 69 -1.96 13.35 4.02
C LEU A 69 -3.05 14.35 4.39
N LYS A 70 -3.32 15.38 3.58
CA LYS A 70 -4.39 16.35 3.83
C LYS A 70 -5.74 15.64 3.99
N ASP A 71 -6.04 14.67 3.13
CA ASP A 71 -7.31 13.93 3.22
C ASP A 71 -7.39 13.05 4.47
N ALA A 72 -6.24 12.57 4.94
CA ALA A 72 -6.13 11.69 6.09
C ALA A 72 -6.30 12.42 7.45
N VAL A 73 -6.35 13.75 7.44
CA VAL A 73 -6.65 14.56 8.63
C VAL A 73 -8.07 14.30 9.12
N ASP A 74 -9.05 14.40 8.21
CA ASP A 74 -10.47 14.31 8.54
C ASP A 74 -11.10 12.97 8.16
N ASN A 75 -10.41 12.15 7.37
CA ASN A 75 -10.97 10.92 6.84
C ASN A 75 -10.02 9.70 6.95
N ASP A 76 -10.59 8.52 6.74
CA ASP A 76 -9.84 7.27 6.62
C ASP A 76 -9.36 7.09 5.18
N VAL A 77 -8.04 7.19 4.99
CA VAL A 77 -7.39 7.11 3.69
C VAL A 77 -6.56 5.82 3.63
N ALA A 78 -6.76 5.02 2.60
CA ALA A 78 -5.93 3.86 2.31
C ALA A 78 -4.88 4.20 1.26
N PHE A 79 -3.65 3.75 1.49
CA PHE A 79 -2.52 3.84 0.58
C PHE A 79 -2.03 2.42 0.30
N LEU A 80 -2.32 1.93 -0.90
CA LEU A 80 -2.07 0.57 -1.35
C LEU A 80 -0.68 0.48 -1.99
N VAL A 81 0.09 -0.52 -1.56
CA VAL A 81 1.47 -0.76 -2.02
C VAL A 81 1.57 -2.20 -2.50
N VAL A 82 2.22 -2.41 -3.66
CA VAL A 82 2.50 -3.78 -4.14
C VAL A 82 3.52 -4.46 -3.23
N GLY A 83 3.26 -5.71 -2.86
CA GLY A 83 4.05 -6.45 -1.87
C GLY A 83 3.71 -6.03 -0.44
N ASP A 84 4.74 -5.71 0.35
CA ASP A 84 4.64 -5.22 1.72
C ASP A 84 5.03 -3.74 1.79
N PRO A 85 4.32 -2.89 2.57
CA PRO A 85 4.57 -1.44 2.60
C PRO A 85 6.02 -1.03 2.91
N PHE A 86 6.79 -1.87 3.61
CA PHE A 86 8.19 -1.59 3.96
C PHE A 86 9.18 -2.61 3.39
N GLY A 87 8.73 -3.50 2.51
CA GLY A 87 9.56 -4.58 1.97
C GLY A 87 10.70 -4.08 1.09
N ALA A 88 10.51 -3.04 0.27
CA ALA A 88 11.54 -2.56 -0.66
C ALA A 88 11.32 -1.12 -1.13
N THR A 89 10.73 -0.27 -0.29
CA THR A 89 10.14 1.00 -0.75
C THR A 89 10.43 2.18 0.19
N THR A 90 10.30 3.40 -0.34
CA THR A 90 10.52 4.67 0.36
C THR A 90 9.35 5.11 1.25
N HIS A 91 8.32 4.28 1.39
CA HIS A 91 7.10 4.58 2.15
C HIS A 91 7.33 4.80 3.66
N SER A 92 8.53 4.57 4.20
CA SER A 92 8.85 5.08 5.54
C SER A 92 8.74 6.62 5.62
N ASP A 93 8.99 7.33 4.52
CA ASP A 93 8.90 8.80 4.49
C ASP A 93 7.46 9.30 4.65
N ILE A 94 6.48 8.69 3.98
CA ILE A 94 5.06 9.09 4.11
C ILE A 94 4.57 8.92 5.56
N VAL A 95 5.04 7.87 6.25
CA VAL A 95 4.75 7.64 7.67
C VAL A 95 5.39 8.72 8.54
N LEU A 96 6.65 9.09 8.29
CA LEU A 96 7.32 10.16 9.03
C LEU A 96 6.61 11.50 8.84
N ARG A 97 6.15 11.81 7.62
CA ARG A 97 5.36 13.01 7.34
C ARG A 97 4.00 12.98 8.04
N ALA A 98 3.29 11.85 8.02
CA ALA A 98 2.03 11.66 8.75
C ALA A 98 2.21 11.94 10.26
N VAL A 99 3.25 11.37 10.88
CA VAL A 99 3.57 11.58 12.29
C VAL A 99 3.88 13.06 12.58
N LYS A 100 4.67 13.72 11.74
CA LYS A 100 4.96 15.17 11.87
C LYS A 100 3.71 16.03 11.76
N ALA A 101 2.74 15.63 10.94
CA ALA A 101 1.46 16.29 10.78
C ALA A 101 0.43 15.92 11.87
N GLY A 102 0.78 15.06 12.84
CA GLY A 102 -0.14 14.60 13.88
C GLY A 102 -1.21 13.61 13.39
N ILE A 103 -1.04 13.06 12.19
CA ILE A 103 -1.97 12.10 11.59
C ILE A 103 -1.62 10.70 12.10
N GLN A 104 -2.61 10.02 12.68
CA GLN A 104 -2.46 8.62 13.05
C GLN A 104 -2.35 7.76 11.79
N TYR A 105 -1.51 6.72 11.87
CA TYR A 105 -1.36 5.74 10.80
C TYR A 105 -1.47 4.31 11.32
N HIS A 106 -1.83 3.39 10.42
CA HIS A 106 -1.87 1.96 10.68
C HIS A 106 -1.30 1.18 9.49
N VAL A 107 -0.46 0.19 9.76
CA VAL A 107 0.20 -0.61 8.72
C VAL A 107 -0.40 -2.01 8.69
N VAL A 108 -0.79 -2.47 7.51
CA VAL A 108 -1.25 -3.81 7.22
C VAL A 108 -0.22 -4.48 6.32
N HIS A 109 0.59 -5.35 6.93
CA HIS A 109 1.64 -6.10 6.26
C HIS A 109 1.11 -7.15 5.28
N ASN A 110 1.97 -7.55 4.35
CA ASN A 110 1.68 -8.64 3.42
C ASN A 110 2.95 -9.40 2.99
N ALA A 111 2.83 -10.34 2.05
CA ALA A 111 3.95 -11.01 1.40
C ALA A 111 4.84 -9.99 0.67
N SER A 112 6.15 -10.24 0.67
CA SER A 112 7.15 -9.38 0.04
C SER A 112 8.09 -10.22 -0.81
N ILE A 113 8.61 -9.67 -1.91
CA ILE A 113 9.58 -10.42 -2.72
C ILE A 113 10.81 -10.85 -1.89
N LEU A 114 11.16 -10.05 -0.86
CA LEU A 114 12.25 -10.35 0.06
C LEU A 114 12.06 -11.66 0.83
N ASN A 115 10.81 -12.05 1.13
CA ASN A 115 10.53 -13.32 1.79
C ASN A 115 10.13 -14.42 0.80
N ALA A 116 9.47 -14.07 -0.29
CA ALA A 116 9.04 -15.01 -1.32
C ALA A 116 10.20 -15.69 -2.07
N VAL A 117 11.40 -15.08 -2.10
CA VAL A 117 12.62 -15.69 -2.65
C VAL A 117 12.98 -17.04 -2.00
N GLY A 118 12.43 -17.36 -0.84
CA GLY A 118 12.52 -18.69 -0.24
C GLY A 118 12.02 -19.82 -1.15
N CYS A 119 11.18 -19.50 -2.16
CA CYS A 119 10.75 -20.46 -3.19
C CYS A 119 11.92 -21.05 -4.01
N CYS A 120 13.08 -20.39 -4.04
CA CYS A 120 14.29 -20.92 -4.66
C CYS A 120 14.97 -22.05 -3.85
N GLY A 121 14.45 -22.38 -2.65
CA GLY A 121 15.02 -23.40 -1.77
C GLY A 121 16.26 -22.94 -0.99
N LEU A 122 16.64 -21.66 -1.11
CA LEU A 122 17.74 -21.05 -0.37
C LEU A 122 17.28 -20.59 1.02
N GLN A 123 18.17 -20.70 2.00
CA GLN A 123 17.89 -20.25 3.36
C GLN A 123 17.88 -18.72 3.44
N VAL A 124 16.69 -18.13 3.59
CA VAL A 124 16.47 -16.68 3.65
C VAL A 124 17.23 -16.01 4.82
N LYS A 125 17.45 -16.72 5.93
CA LYS A 125 18.13 -16.18 7.13
C LYS A 125 19.56 -15.68 6.89
N ASN A 126 20.19 -16.06 5.77
CA ASN A 126 21.58 -15.71 5.47
C ASN A 126 21.69 -14.44 4.61
N PHE A 127 20.58 -13.73 4.35
CA PHE A 127 20.51 -12.47 3.62
C PHE A 127 20.21 -11.30 4.57
#